data_AF-A0A956TMK1-F1
#
_entry.id   AF-A0A956TMK1-F1
#
_cell.length_a   1.000
_cell.length_b   1.000
_cell.length_c   1.000
_cell.angle_alpha   90.00
_cell.angle_beta   90.00
_cell.angle_gamma   90.00
#
_symmetry.space_group_name_H-M   'P 1'
#
loop_
_entity.id
_entity.type
_entity.pdbx_description
1 polymer ?
#
loop_
_entity_poly.entity_id
_entity_poly.type
_entity_poly.pdbx_seq_one_letter_code
_entity_poly.pdbx_strand_id
1 'polypeptide(L)'
;MLKHFTPLIFLLPLAAIGCSRQSDVFDDPVPFPESLPARVELPDDSQGIDGRFKLVSPDTGRLIYVRTEFRNGETALELFRDDESLREVQVHYPLPENSGGSGARERQSKLDLIYDEDGRTILLERAYAADGKPMRYGSRLPDGSFDTRDYYGDGSTVHRHQVLDRKDKIVLVELFRENGTIESARRVDRYGGSELVEYRSDGTTIASTKRGSSPYDSVYRTVFAEDGKTVVMKVTYTSYTIEAEYFGPDGKLVEKRQFSSYGRTTVRNYDENGKEKLVRIWTSKSNDDWTDVGPDRHLTELQEHGEDGKTTRKITFYPDGTTPRTVFLPEDGHYLKGTYRHFRPDGTLEKEEYKEDYNKVRDEKEFTVEDDVHEDLPPGSLEWQEREKPPVLSDMPLSPPDCGEDCYGGLFPGVRRMPGLPGLPVLPGLSGPPGLSGLPGRADLFGFP
;
A
#
# COMPACT_ATOMS: atom_id res chain seq x y z
N MET A 1 34.04 50.69 -14.44
CA MET A 1 34.82 50.40 -15.66
C MET A 1 33.86 49.90 -16.72
N LEU A 2 33.34 50.81 -17.54
CA LEU A 2 32.51 50.50 -18.70
C LEU A 2 33.41 50.04 -19.84
N LYS A 3 33.11 48.89 -20.46
CA LYS A 3 33.69 48.51 -21.76
C LYS A 3 32.60 48.61 -22.82
N HIS A 4 32.81 49.56 -23.72
CA HIS A 4 32.03 49.80 -24.92
C HIS A 4 32.07 48.59 -25.86
N PHE A 5 30.90 48.21 -26.37
CA PHE A 5 30.75 47.30 -27.52
C PHE A 5 30.47 48.15 -28.75
N THR A 6 31.41 48.14 -29.69
CA THR A 6 31.32 48.80 -31.00
C THR A 6 30.80 47.78 -32.02
N PRO A 7 29.76 48.07 -32.83
CA PRO A 7 29.40 47.19 -33.94
C PRO A 7 30.30 47.49 -35.15
N LEU A 8 31.02 46.46 -35.60
CA LEU A 8 31.82 46.50 -36.82
C LEU A 8 30.89 46.26 -38.02
N ILE A 9 30.61 47.32 -38.77
CA ILE A 9 29.88 47.29 -40.03
C ILE A 9 30.85 46.86 -41.13
N PHE A 10 30.69 45.65 -41.66
CA PHE A 10 31.37 45.23 -42.89
C PHE A 10 30.55 45.65 -44.11
N LEU A 11 31.03 46.67 -44.81
CA LEU A 11 30.62 47.03 -46.17
C LEU A 11 31.34 46.10 -47.15
N LEU A 12 30.59 45.23 -47.83
CA LEU A 12 31.06 44.46 -48.99
C LEU A 12 30.78 45.25 -50.28
N PRO A 13 31.74 45.33 -51.22
CA PRO A 13 31.56 46.04 -52.48
C PRO A 13 30.66 45.25 -53.44
N LEU A 14 29.65 45.93 -54.01
CA LEU A 14 28.97 45.51 -55.22
C LEU A 14 29.98 45.45 -56.38
N ALA A 15 30.42 44.25 -56.75
CA ALA A 15 31.06 44.01 -58.02
C ALA A 15 29.96 43.76 -59.07
N ALA A 16 29.91 44.62 -60.09
CA ALA A 16 29.09 44.43 -61.28
C ALA A 16 29.57 43.20 -62.05
N ILE A 17 28.81 42.10 -61.98
CA ILE A 17 29.01 40.93 -62.82
C ILE A 17 28.15 41.12 -64.07
N GLY A 18 28.83 41.20 -65.21
CA GLY A 18 28.22 41.33 -66.52
C GLY A 18 27.34 40.13 -66.86
N CYS A 19 26.19 40.39 -67.48
CA CYS A 19 25.36 39.38 -68.10
C CYS A 19 26.09 38.75 -69.29
N SER A 20 26.87 37.70 -69.05
CA SER A 20 27.24 36.75 -70.11
C SER A 20 26.13 35.71 -70.23
N ARG A 21 25.45 35.76 -71.37
CA ARG A 21 24.44 34.82 -71.82
C ARG A 21 25.12 33.46 -72.06
N GLN A 22 25.08 32.57 -71.07
CA GLN A 22 25.46 31.17 -71.21
C GLN A 22 24.18 30.35 -71.10
N SER A 23 23.44 30.32 -72.19
CA SER A 23 22.43 29.31 -72.47
C SER A 23 23.17 28.13 -73.09
N ASP A 24 23.58 27.16 -72.28
CA ASP A 24 23.86 25.78 -72.68
C ASP A 24 24.12 24.95 -71.41
N VAL A 25 23.55 23.75 -71.37
CA VAL A 25 23.73 22.67 -70.38
C VAL A 25 22.87 22.74 -69.10
N PHE A 26 21.58 22.44 -69.26
CA PHE A 26 20.77 21.70 -68.26
C PHE A 26 19.97 20.62 -69.01
N ASP A 27 20.66 19.74 -69.73
CA ASP A 27 20.05 18.57 -70.42
C ASP A 27 20.41 17.23 -69.75
N ASP A 28 21.12 17.25 -68.61
CA ASP A 28 21.19 16.07 -67.76
C ASP A 28 19.97 16.07 -66.85
N PRO A 29 19.02 15.13 -67.01
CA PRO A 29 17.92 14.99 -66.08
C PRO A 29 18.54 14.70 -64.71
N VAL A 30 18.32 15.60 -63.74
CA VAL A 30 18.63 15.29 -62.34
C VAL A 30 17.89 13.99 -62.05
N PRO A 31 18.59 12.86 -61.80
CA PRO A 31 17.93 11.59 -61.62
C PRO A 31 16.96 11.76 -60.46
N PHE A 32 15.68 11.47 -60.71
CA PHE A 32 14.69 11.42 -59.66
C PHE A 32 15.24 10.48 -58.58
N PRO A 33 15.31 10.91 -57.31
CA PRO A 33 15.92 10.09 -56.27
C PRO A 33 15.25 8.72 -56.25
N GLU A 34 16.03 7.64 -56.33
CA GLU A 34 15.53 6.27 -56.42
C GLU A 34 14.69 5.87 -55.19
N SER A 35 14.78 6.64 -54.10
CA SER A 35 13.86 6.55 -52.98
C SER A 35 13.55 7.92 -52.37
N LEU A 36 12.29 8.13 -52.02
CA LEU A 36 11.90 9.28 -51.20
C LEU A 36 12.28 8.98 -49.73
N PRO A 37 12.82 9.95 -48.98
CA PRO A 37 13.20 9.76 -47.58
C PRO A 37 11.99 9.49 -46.66
N ALA A 38 10.78 9.81 -47.13
CA ALA A 38 9.53 9.56 -46.42
C ALA A 38 8.80 8.33 -46.99
N ARG A 39 8.41 7.40 -46.11
CA ARG A 39 7.53 6.28 -46.42
C ARG A 39 6.24 6.41 -45.63
N VAL A 40 5.10 6.22 -46.29
CA VAL A 40 3.78 6.15 -45.66
C VAL A 40 3.38 4.69 -45.58
N GLU A 41 3.11 4.23 -44.38
CA GLU A 41 2.53 2.91 -44.12
C GLU A 41 1.08 3.11 -43.66
N LEU A 42 0.18 2.34 -44.25
CA LEU A 42 -1.21 2.20 -43.80
C LEU A 42 -1.27 0.89 -43.00
N PRO A 43 -1.08 0.94 -41.66
CA PRO A 43 -1.13 -0.25 -40.83
C PRO A 43 -2.56 -0.84 -40.79
N ASP A 44 -2.67 -2.05 -40.26
CA ASP A 44 -3.94 -2.77 -40.16
C ASP A 44 -4.98 -2.00 -39.34
N ASP A 45 -6.24 -2.03 -39.79
CA ASP A 45 -7.38 -1.28 -39.25
C ASP A 45 -7.67 -1.59 -37.78
N SER A 46 -7.21 -2.75 -37.31
CA SER A 46 -7.36 -3.24 -35.94
C SER A 46 -6.64 -2.40 -34.89
N GLN A 47 -5.69 -1.54 -35.29
CA GLN A 47 -4.82 -0.81 -34.37
C GLN A 47 -5.31 0.61 -34.04
N GLY A 48 -6.39 1.08 -34.66
CA GLY A 48 -6.90 2.44 -34.48
C GLY A 48 -5.96 3.53 -35.02
N ILE A 49 -5.04 3.17 -35.91
CA ILE A 49 -4.09 4.07 -36.56
C ILE A 49 -4.68 4.50 -37.91
N ASP A 50 -4.67 5.80 -38.18
CA ASP A 50 -5.07 6.38 -39.47
C ASP A 50 -3.89 6.46 -40.45
N GLY A 51 -2.66 6.64 -39.95
CA GLY A 51 -1.49 6.63 -40.80
C GLY A 51 -0.19 6.62 -40.02
N ARG A 52 0.83 5.98 -40.60
CA ARG A 52 2.19 5.97 -40.05
C ARG A 52 3.17 6.52 -41.08
N PHE A 53 3.89 7.56 -40.71
CA PHE A 53 4.86 8.25 -41.55
C PHE A 53 6.25 7.97 -41.01
N LYS A 54 7.08 7.27 -41.78
CA LYS A 54 8.47 6.97 -41.43
C LYS A 54 9.39 7.89 -42.23
N LEU A 55 10.30 8.56 -41.55
CA LEU A 55 11.38 9.32 -42.14
C LEU A 55 12.69 8.58 -41.93
N VAL A 56 13.37 8.35 -43.03
CA VAL A 56 14.63 7.62 -43.10
C VAL A 56 15.73 8.57 -43.58
N SER A 57 16.92 8.45 -43.03
CA SER A 57 18.09 9.21 -43.46
C SER A 57 18.37 8.96 -44.94
N PRO A 58 18.51 10.01 -45.78
CA PRO A 58 18.83 9.83 -47.19
C PRO A 58 20.22 9.23 -47.40
N ASP A 59 21.17 9.51 -46.50
CA ASP A 59 22.56 9.08 -46.64
C ASP A 59 22.80 7.66 -46.11
N THR A 60 22.14 7.32 -44.98
CA THR A 60 22.42 6.05 -44.28
C THR A 60 21.31 5.02 -44.43
N GLY A 61 20.13 5.42 -44.91
CA GLY A 61 18.96 4.54 -44.98
C GLY A 61 18.40 4.14 -43.61
N ARG A 62 18.85 4.80 -42.52
CA ARG A 62 18.45 4.49 -41.14
C ARG A 62 17.21 5.24 -40.71
N LEU A 63 16.39 4.64 -39.86
CA LEU A 63 15.19 5.26 -39.32
C LEU A 63 15.55 6.45 -38.40
N ILE A 64 15.01 7.63 -38.69
CA ILE A 64 15.23 8.84 -37.87
C ILE A 64 13.99 9.15 -37.03
N TYR A 65 12.82 9.01 -37.65
CA TYR A 65 11.59 9.54 -37.09
C TYR A 65 10.38 8.76 -37.58
N VAL A 66 9.43 8.55 -36.68
CA VAL A 66 8.13 7.97 -36.99
C VAL A 66 7.05 8.86 -36.42
N ARG A 67 6.06 9.20 -37.23
CA ARG A 67 4.82 9.85 -36.80
C ARG A 67 3.65 8.92 -37.02
N THR A 68 2.88 8.69 -35.98
CA THR A 68 1.67 7.86 -36.01
C THR A 68 0.48 8.75 -35.70
N GLU A 69 -0.48 8.83 -36.62
CA GLU A 69 -1.77 9.50 -36.43
C GLU A 69 -2.80 8.45 -36.03
N PHE A 70 -3.53 8.70 -34.95
CA PHE A 70 -4.56 7.81 -34.44
C PHE A 70 -5.96 8.33 -34.80
N ARG A 71 -6.93 7.41 -34.91
CA ARG A 71 -8.35 7.71 -35.19
C ARG A 71 -9.01 8.62 -34.18
N ASN A 72 -8.53 8.60 -32.94
CA ASN A 72 -9.01 9.51 -31.89
C ASN A 72 -8.44 10.94 -32.04
N GLY A 73 -7.63 11.20 -33.08
CA GLY A 73 -6.99 12.46 -33.37
C GLY A 73 -5.64 12.66 -32.67
N GLU A 74 -5.22 11.76 -31.78
CA GLU A 74 -3.90 11.84 -31.14
C GLU A 74 -2.77 11.60 -32.14
N THR A 75 -1.58 12.09 -31.82
CA THR A 75 -0.37 11.86 -32.61
C THR A 75 0.75 11.39 -31.71
N ALA A 76 1.44 10.32 -32.09
CA ALA A 76 2.71 9.91 -31.48
C ALA A 76 3.88 10.20 -32.42
N LEU A 77 4.96 10.73 -31.87
CA LEU A 77 6.23 10.99 -32.51
C LEU A 77 7.30 10.13 -31.83
N GLU A 78 7.95 9.25 -32.59
CA GLU A 78 9.06 8.42 -32.12
C GLU A 78 10.33 8.93 -32.81
N LEU A 79 11.34 9.33 -32.04
CA LEU A 79 12.63 9.77 -32.55
C LEU A 79 13.69 8.71 -32.24
N PHE A 80 14.53 8.43 -33.23
CA PHE A 80 15.55 7.39 -33.17
C PHE A 80 16.94 8.01 -33.24
N ARG A 81 17.93 7.33 -32.65
CA ARG A 81 19.35 7.66 -32.79
C ARG A 81 19.91 7.10 -34.09
N ASP A 82 21.18 7.42 -34.35
CA ASP A 82 21.90 6.89 -35.51
C ASP A 82 22.00 5.37 -35.51
N ASP A 83 21.97 4.70 -34.35
CA ASP A 83 21.99 3.22 -34.24
C ASP A 83 20.57 2.60 -34.26
N GLU A 84 19.55 3.39 -34.60
CA GLU A 84 18.13 3.02 -34.60
C GLU A 84 17.58 2.66 -33.21
N SER A 85 18.31 2.94 -32.13
CA SER A 85 17.75 2.89 -30.78
C SER A 85 16.74 4.02 -30.57
N LEU A 86 15.67 3.74 -29.83
CA LEU A 86 14.65 4.73 -29.51
C LEU A 86 15.25 5.80 -28.59
N ARG A 87 15.16 7.07 -28.98
CA ARG A 87 15.67 8.20 -28.20
C ARG A 87 14.57 8.84 -27.38
N GLU A 88 13.44 9.10 -28.03
CA GLU A 88 12.37 9.92 -27.47
C GLU A 88 11.02 9.51 -28.05
N VAL A 89 9.98 9.56 -27.23
CA VAL A 89 8.59 9.42 -27.66
C VAL A 89 7.79 10.61 -27.14
N GLN A 90 7.09 11.30 -28.03
CA GLN A 90 6.13 12.35 -27.68
C GLN A 90 4.75 11.95 -28.14
N VAL A 91 3.75 12.04 -27.28
CA VAL A 91 2.34 11.85 -27.63
C VAL A 91 1.63 13.17 -27.42
N HIS A 92 0.82 13.58 -28.38
CA HIS A 92 0.06 14.83 -28.33
C HIS A 92 -1.44 14.56 -28.35
N TYR A 93 -2.18 15.44 -27.68
CA TYR A 93 -3.64 15.47 -27.76
C TYR A 93 -4.14 15.79 -29.20
N PRO A 94 -5.42 15.50 -29.49
CA PRO A 94 -6.05 15.92 -30.74
C PRO A 94 -5.99 17.43 -30.94
N LEU A 95 -5.93 17.86 -32.20
CA LEU A 95 -6.10 19.28 -32.52
C LEU A 95 -7.51 19.73 -32.10
N PRO A 96 -7.67 20.87 -31.41
CA PRO A 96 -8.99 21.36 -31.04
C PRO A 96 -9.82 21.65 -32.30
N GLU A 97 -11.07 21.16 -32.36
CA GLU A 97 -11.95 21.20 -33.55
C GLU A 97 -12.15 22.61 -34.14
N ASN A 98 -12.02 23.65 -33.31
CA ASN A 98 -12.16 25.06 -33.71
C ASN A 98 -10.85 25.73 -34.17
N SER A 99 -9.82 24.97 -34.53
CA SER A 99 -8.50 25.49 -34.92
C SER A 99 -8.37 25.82 -36.42
N GLY A 100 -9.47 26.04 -37.14
CA GLY A 100 -9.55 26.24 -38.61
C GLY A 100 -8.84 27.45 -39.23
N GLY A 101 -7.82 28.03 -38.57
CA GLY A 101 -6.92 29.03 -39.14
C GLY A 101 -5.55 28.43 -39.41
N SER A 102 -4.98 28.73 -40.57
CA SER A 102 -3.66 28.30 -41.09
C SER A 102 -2.42 28.69 -40.26
N GLY A 103 -2.59 29.13 -39.01
CA GLY A 103 -1.49 29.28 -38.07
C GLY A 103 -1.19 27.91 -37.46
N ALA A 104 0.04 27.42 -37.61
CA ALA A 104 0.51 26.20 -36.98
C ALA A 104 0.32 26.29 -35.45
N ARG A 105 -0.83 25.82 -34.95
CA ARG A 105 -1.06 25.67 -33.52
C ARG A 105 -0.39 24.39 -33.09
N GLU A 106 0.60 24.53 -32.24
CA GLU A 106 1.34 23.44 -31.63
C GLU A 106 0.37 22.55 -30.85
N ARG A 107 0.44 21.23 -31.05
CA ARG A 107 -0.42 20.28 -30.32
C ARG A 107 0.07 20.20 -28.88
N GLN A 108 -0.84 20.24 -27.91
CA GLN A 108 -0.51 20.06 -26.50
C GLN A 108 0.11 18.67 -26.29
N SER A 109 1.32 18.61 -25.73
CA SER A 109 1.92 17.34 -25.32
C SER A 109 1.06 16.70 -24.23
N LYS A 110 0.87 15.39 -24.35
CA LYS A 110 0.19 14.49 -23.42
C LYS A 110 1.21 13.65 -22.65
N LEU A 111 2.26 13.19 -23.34
CA LEU A 111 3.31 12.36 -22.77
C LEU A 111 4.63 12.61 -23.51
N ASP A 112 5.71 12.83 -22.76
CA ASP A 112 7.08 12.83 -23.27
C ASP A 112 7.89 11.76 -22.52
N LEU A 113 8.60 10.91 -23.26
CA LEU A 113 9.52 9.91 -22.73
C LEU A 113 10.90 10.11 -23.36
N ILE A 114 11.94 10.15 -22.53
CA ILE A 114 13.34 10.15 -22.98
C ILE A 114 13.97 8.84 -22.52
N TYR A 115 14.61 8.14 -23.45
CA TYR A 115 15.27 6.87 -23.22
C TYR A 115 16.79 7.04 -23.11
N ASP A 116 17.44 6.11 -22.43
CA ASP A 116 18.89 5.97 -22.40
C ASP A 116 19.43 5.46 -23.74
N GLU A 117 20.75 5.37 -23.88
CA GLU A 117 21.44 4.89 -25.09
C GLU A 117 20.99 3.48 -25.51
N ASP A 118 20.53 2.64 -24.58
CA ASP A 118 20.00 1.30 -24.88
C ASP A 118 18.63 1.31 -25.60
N GLY A 119 17.98 2.46 -25.70
CA GLY A 119 16.66 2.66 -26.28
C GLY A 119 15.52 1.96 -25.55
N ARG A 120 15.73 1.56 -24.28
CA ARG A 120 14.77 0.79 -23.47
C ARG A 120 14.59 1.39 -22.08
N THR A 121 15.67 1.87 -21.47
CA THR A 121 15.66 2.43 -20.12
C THR A 121 15.13 3.85 -20.16
N ILE A 122 14.00 4.12 -19.49
CA ILE A 122 13.46 5.47 -19.40
C ILE A 122 14.34 6.30 -18.46
N LEU A 123 14.82 7.44 -18.95
CA LEU A 123 15.54 8.47 -18.20
C LEU A 123 14.60 9.55 -17.67
N LEU A 124 13.60 9.94 -18.47
CA LEU A 124 12.64 10.98 -18.14
C LEU A 124 11.24 10.61 -18.63
N GLU A 125 10.23 10.87 -17.80
CA GLU A 125 8.81 10.80 -18.13
C GLU A 125 8.15 12.13 -17.75
N ARG A 126 7.34 12.68 -18.65
CA ARG A 126 6.48 13.84 -18.36
C ARG A 126 5.10 13.59 -18.93
N ALA A 127 4.06 13.71 -18.12
CA ALA A 127 2.69 13.65 -18.59
C ALA A 127 1.97 14.95 -18.28
N TYR A 128 1.08 15.36 -19.16
CA TYR A 128 0.31 16.58 -19.02
C TYR A 128 -1.17 16.32 -19.30
N ALA A 129 -2.02 17.11 -18.66
CA ALA A 129 -3.43 17.20 -18.97
C ALA A 129 -3.66 17.97 -20.28
N ALA A 130 -4.89 17.94 -20.79
CA ALA A 130 -5.27 18.66 -22.01
C ALA A 130 -5.17 20.18 -21.88
N ASP A 131 -5.20 20.72 -20.65
CA ASP A 131 -4.97 22.14 -20.35
C ASP A 131 -3.46 22.48 -20.19
N GLY A 132 -2.58 21.51 -20.37
CA GLY A 132 -1.13 21.65 -20.29
C GLY A 132 -0.54 21.57 -18.88
N LYS A 133 -1.36 21.38 -17.85
CA LYS A 133 -0.85 21.18 -16.49
C LYS A 133 -0.14 19.84 -16.36
N PRO A 134 0.95 19.75 -15.59
CA PRO A 134 1.63 18.48 -15.36
C PRO A 134 0.73 17.55 -14.55
N MET A 135 0.63 16.30 -15.01
CA MET A 135 -0.03 15.22 -14.28
C MET A 135 0.99 14.28 -13.64
N ARG A 136 2.15 14.10 -14.30
CA ARG A 136 3.20 13.19 -13.83
C ARG A 136 4.57 13.68 -14.25
N TYR A 137 5.56 13.47 -13.40
CA TYR A 137 6.96 13.64 -13.70
C TYR A 137 7.73 12.43 -13.17
N GLY A 138 8.55 11.80 -14.00
CA GLY A 138 9.41 10.70 -13.63
C GLY A 138 10.84 10.94 -14.09
N SER A 139 11.83 10.57 -13.27
CA SER A 139 13.24 10.68 -13.65
C SER A 139 14.08 9.57 -13.04
N ARG A 140 15.04 9.06 -13.84
CA ARG A 140 16.06 8.12 -13.37
C ARG A 140 17.10 8.86 -12.54
N LEU A 141 17.36 8.36 -11.33
CA LEU A 141 18.40 8.87 -10.44
C LEU A 141 19.78 8.29 -10.78
N PRO A 142 20.89 8.90 -10.32
CA PRO A 142 22.25 8.41 -10.61
C PRO A 142 22.53 7.00 -10.11
N ASP A 143 21.81 6.56 -9.08
CA ASP A 143 21.88 5.20 -8.58
C ASP A 143 21.02 4.20 -9.37
N GLY A 144 20.41 4.60 -10.49
CA GLY A 144 19.58 3.76 -11.36
C GLY A 144 18.16 3.52 -10.86
N SER A 145 17.79 4.04 -9.68
CA SER A 145 16.39 4.07 -9.23
C SER A 145 15.57 5.08 -10.05
N PHE A 146 14.24 4.97 -10.03
CA PHE A 146 13.34 5.87 -10.77
C PHE A 146 12.38 6.57 -9.79
N ASP A 147 12.52 7.89 -9.66
CA ASP A 147 11.64 8.77 -8.88
C ASP A 147 10.47 9.19 -9.76
N THR A 148 9.24 9.05 -9.27
CA THR A 148 8.00 9.45 -9.93
C THR A 148 7.14 10.30 -9.00
N ARG A 149 6.53 11.35 -9.55
CA ARG A 149 5.60 12.24 -8.86
C ARG A 149 4.36 12.41 -9.71
N ASP A 150 3.21 12.09 -9.14
CA ASP A 150 1.90 12.37 -9.72
C ASP A 150 1.32 13.61 -9.02
N TYR A 151 0.69 14.50 -9.78
CA TYR A 151 0.14 15.76 -9.30
C TYR A 151 -1.39 15.72 -9.26
N TYR A 152 -1.98 16.52 -8.38
CA TYR A 152 -3.41 16.83 -8.42
C TYR A 152 -3.76 17.66 -9.68
N GLY A 153 -5.06 17.88 -9.93
CA GLY A 153 -5.54 18.65 -11.08
C GLY A 153 -5.14 20.14 -11.10
N ASP A 154 -4.54 20.63 -10.02
CA ASP A 154 -3.92 21.95 -9.97
C ASP A 154 -2.59 22.01 -10.74
N GLY A 155 -1.96 20.86 -11.00
CA GLY A 155 -0.66 20.75 -11.67
C GLY A 155 0.51 21.22 -10.81
N SER A 156 0.33 21.38 -9.50
CA SER A 156 1.40 21.87 -8.60
C SER A 156 1.49 21.09 -7.31
N THR A 157 0.38 20.63 -6.77
CA THR A 157 0.36 19.85 -5.54
C THR A 157 0.63 18.39 -5.88
N VAL A 158 1.69 17.82 -5.28
CA VAL A 158 1.99 16.40 -5.41
C VAL A 158 0.87 15.62 -4.72
N HIS A 159 0.31 14.63 -5.42
CA HIS A 159 -0.62 13.66 -4.88
C HIS A 159 0.12 12.41 -4.39
N ARG A 160 1.09 11.94 -5.20
CA ARG A 160 1.86 10.73 -4.92
C ARG A 160 3.30 10.91 -5.32
N HIS A 161 4.21 10.47 -4.46
CA HIS A 161 5.64 10.35 -4.76
C HIS A 161 6.04 8.88 -4.58
N GLN A 162 6.73 8.31 -5.56
CA GLN A 162 7.13 6.91 -5.56
C GLN A 162 8.53 6.75 -6.09
N VAL A 163 9.31 5.88 -5.45
CA VAL A 163 10.65 5.48 -5.92
C VAL A 163 10.68 3.99 -6.22
N LEU A 164 11.17 3.65 -7.40
CA LEU A 164 11.43 2.30 -7.86
C LEU A 164 12.94 2.00 -7.80
N ASP A 165 13.36 0.83 -7.34
CA ASP A 165 14.75 0.40 -7.42
C ASP A 165 15.16 0.05 -8.87
N ARG A 166 16.41 -0.36 -9.08
CA ARG A 166 16.94 -0.76 -10.40
C ARG A 166 16.22 -1.96 -11.05
N LYS A 167 15.42 -2.69 -10.28
CA LYS A 167 14.64 -3.85 -10.73
C LYS A 167 13.16 -3.50 -10.84
N ASP A 168 12.84 -2.21 -10.89
CA ASP A 168 11.50 -1.65 -10.94
C ASP A 168 10.61 -2.07 -9.75
N LYS A 169 11.21 -2.36 -8.59
CA LYS A 169 10.47 -2.63 -7.35
C LYS A 169 10.24 -1.35 -6.56
N ILE A 170 9.03 -1.17 -6.06
CA ILE A 170 8.67 -0.04 -5.21
C ILE A 170 9.44 -0.12 -3.88
N VAL A 171 10.24 0.92 -3.58
CA VAL A 171 10.96 1.06 -2.31
C VAL A 171 10.45 2.21 -1.44
N LEU A 172 9.75 3.17 -2.04
CA LEU A 172 9.09 4.28 -1.34
C LEU A 172 7.76 4.59 -2.04
N VAL A 173 6.72 4.82 -1.24
CA VAL A 173 5.50 5.50 -1.67
C VAL A 173 5.12 6.50 -0.59
N GLU A 174 4.91 7.75 -0.97
CA GLU A 174 4.37 8.81 -0.13
C GLU A 174 3.08 9.31 -0.79
N LEU A 175 2.02 9.40 0.01
CA LEU A 175 0.74 9.99 -0.38
C LEU A 175 0.59 11.32 0.32
N PHE A 176 0.10 12.31 -0.41
CA PHE A 176 -0.11 13.66 0.06
C PHE A 176 -1.57 14.04 -0.12
N ARG A 177 -2.06 14.90 0.75
CA ARG A 177 -3.39 15.52 0.64
C ARG A 177 -3.35 16.70 -0.33
N GLU A 178 -4.53 17.18 -0.74
CA GLU A 178 -4.67 18.37 -1.59
C GLU A 178 -4.07 19.66 -0.99
N ASN A 179 -3.89 19.72 0.34
CA ASN A 179 -3.20 20.84 0.99
C ASN A 179 -1.67 20.69 1.01
N GLY A 180 -1.11 19.67 0.36
CA GLY A 180 0.32 19.37 0.30
C GLY A 180 0.90 18.69 1.53
N THR A 181 0.11 18.41 2.56
CA THR A 181 0.58 17.67 3.76
C THR A 181 0.63 16.17 3.48
N ILE A 182 1.62 15.49 4.06
CA ILE A 182 1.75 14.05 3.91
C ILE A 182 0.61 13.32 4.65
N GLU A 183 -0.01 12.36 3.97
CA GLU A 183 -1.05 11.48 4.51
C GLU A 183 -0.44 10.18 5.00
N SER A 184 0.40 9.55 4.18
CA SER A 184 1.09 8.32 4.55
C SER A 184 2.41 8.14 3.81
N ALA A 185 3.32 7.36 4.40
CA ALA A 185 4.58 6.98 3.81
C ALA A 185 4.85 5.49 4.02
N ARG A 186 5.01 4.73 2.93
CA ARG A 186 5.45 3.34 2.95
C ARG A 186 6.88 3.23 2.45
N ARG A 187 7.74 2.60 3.24
CA ARG A 187 9.12 2.27 2.88
C ARG A 187 9.30 0.77 2.85
N VAL A 188 10.01 0.26 1.84
CA VAL A 188 10.38 -1.15 1.73
C VAL A 188 11.90 -1.26 1.87
N ASP A 189 12.36 -2.09 2.79
CA ASP A 189 13.78 -2.32 2.99
C ASP A 189 14.36 -3.28 1.93
N ARG A 190 15.68 -3.46 1.95
CA ARG A 190 16.40 -4.33 1.00
C ARG A 190 16.01 -5.82 1.08
N TYR A 191 15.38 -6.24 2.16
CA TYR A 191 14.93 -7.61 2.40
C TYR A 191 13.46 -7.81 2.02
N GLY A 192 12.73 -6.74 1.70
CA GLY A 192 11.30 -6.78 1.39
C GLY A 192 10.41 -6.54 2.61
N GLY A 193 10.98 -6.30 3.79
CA GLY A 193 10.24 -5.80 4.94
C GLY A 193 9.73 -4.39 4.66
N SER A 194 8.63 -3.99 5.28
CA SER A 194 8.07 -2.66 5.05
C SER A 194 7.58 -1.97 6.32
N GLU A 195 7.64 -0.65 6.30
CA GLU A 195 7.07 0.24 7.31
C GLU A 195 6.11 1.22 6.62
N LEU A 196 4.87 1.26 7.09
CA LEU A 196 3.86 2.25 6.71
C LEU A 196 3.64 3.19 7.89
N VAL A 197 3.81 4.48 7.68
CA VAL A 197 3.52 5.53 8.66
C VAL A 197 2.34 6.35 8.15
N GLU A 198 1.35 6.57 9.02
CA GLU A 198 0.14 7.34 8.74
C GLU A 198 0.19 8.64 9.55
N TYR A 199 -0.16 9.78 8.94
CA TYR A 199 -0.04 11.10 9.53
C TYR A 199 -1.40 11.79 9.58
N ARG A 200 -1.61 12.67 10.56
CA ARG A 200 -2.74 13.62 10.61
C ARG A 200 -2.50 14.79 9.65
N SER A 201 -3.50 15.64 9.48
CA SER A 201 -3.41 16.85 8.66
C SER A 201 -2.42 17.90 9.19
N ASP A 202 -2.10 17.87 10.49
CA ASP A 202 -1.07 18.71 11.13
C ASP A 202 0.35 18.12 11.04
N GLY A 203 0.50 16.94 10.43
CA GLY A 203 1.77 16.22 10.29
C GLY A 203 2.16 15.35 11.48
N THR A 204 1.35 15.28 12.55
CA THR A 204 1.59 14.36 13.67
C THR A 204 1.30 12.91 13.26
N THR A 205 2.04 11.95 13.83
CA THR A 205 1.86 10.53 13.51
C THR A 205 0.57 9.99 14.13
N ILE A 206 -0.25 9.29 13.34
CA ILE A 206 -1.39 8.50 13.81
C ILE A 206 -0.90 7.12 14.22
N ALA A 207 -0.20 6.45 13.31
CA ALA A 207 0.25 5.08 13.51
C ALA A 207 1.49 4.75 12.65
N SER A 208 2.24 3.73 13.08
CA SER A 208 3.27 3.06 12.28
C SER A 208 3.02 1.56 12.28
N THR A 209 2.99 0.96 11.09
CA THR A 209 2.84 -0.48 10.87
C THR A 209 4.10 -1.04 10.24
N LYS A 210 4.74 -2.01 10.88
CA LYS A 210 5.90 -2.74 10.39
C LYS A 210 5.51 -4.17 10.05
N ARG A 211 5.97 -4.65 8.89
CA ARG A 211 5.76 -6.00 8.39
C ARG A 211 7.09 -6.57 7.91
N GLY A 212 7.36 -7.82 8.24
CA GLY A 212 8.51 -8.54 7.69
C GLY A 212 8.37 -8.85 6.19
N SER A 213 9.39 -9.45 5.60
CA SER A 213 9.37 -9.80 4.17
C SER A 213 8.52 -11.02 3.85
N SER A 214 8.31 -11.89 4.84
CA SER A 214 7.52 -13.12 4.69
C SER A 214 6.04 -12.85 5.03
N PRO A 215 5.08 -13.45 4.31
CA PRO A 215 3.67 -13.38 4.68
C PRO A 215 3.36 -14.02 6.05
N TYR A 216 4.29 -14.81 6.60
CA TYR A 216 4.17 -15.43 7.92
C TYR A 216 4.84 -14.62 9.05
N ASP A 217 5.56 -13.55 8.70
CA ASP A 217 6.18 -12.68 9.71
C ASP A 217 5.10 -11.95 10.50
N SER A 218 5.39 -11.67 11.77
CA SER A 218 4.48 -10.87 12.58
C SER A 218 4.37 -9.45 12.03
N VAL A 219 3.17 -8.88 12.15
CA VAL A 219 2.92 -7.46 11.85
C VAL A 219 2.85 -6.71 13.16
N TYR A 220 3.58 -5.60 13.26
CA TYR A 220 3.61 -4.75 14.44
C TYR A 220 2.97 -3.41 14.10
N ARG A 221 1.96 -2.98 14.87
CA ARG A 221 1.34 -1.65 14.73
C ARG A 221 1.53 -0.87 16.03
N THR A 222 1.96 0.38 15.93
CA THR A 222 2.01 1.32 17.06
C THR A 222 1.07 2.47 16.74
N VAL A 223 0.18 2.80 17.66
CA VAL A 223 -0.77 3.92 17.55
C VAL A 223 -0.38 5.00 18.56
N PHE A 224 -0.44 6.25 18.11
CA PHE A 224 0.01 7.41 18.86
C PHE A 224 -1.16 8.33 19.19
N ALA A 225 -1.06 9.03 20.33
CA ALA A 225 -1.95 10.10 20.73
C ALA A 225 -1.90 11.28 19.74
N GLU A 226 -2.70 12.32 20.00
CA GLU A 226 -2.77 13.53 19.18
C GLU A 226 -1.43 14.27 19.06
N ASP A 227 -0.54 14.14 20.05
CA ASP A 227 0.82 14.71 20.01
C ASP A 227 1.77 14.04 19.00
N GLY A 228 1.36 12.91 18.42
CA GLY A 228 2.13 12.10 17.48
C GLY A 228 3.35 11.40 18.08
N LYS A 229 3.48 11.34 19.41
CA LYS A 229 4.65 10.82 20.12
C LYS A 229 4.29 9.85 21.23
N THR A 230 3.26 10.15 22.01
CA THR A 230 2.81 9.31 23.12
C THR A 230 2.14 8.07 22.54
N VAL A 231 2.68 6.90 22.84
CA VAL A 231 2.11 5.62 22.41
C VAL A 231 0.87 5.34 23.25
N VAL A 232 -0.26 5.07 22.61
CA VAL A 232 -1.52 4.69 23.29
C VAL A 232 -1.84 3.22 23.09
N MET A 233 -1.35 2.61 22.00
CA MET A 233 -1.56 1.20 21.73
C MET A 233 -0.40 0.60 20.93
N LYS A 234 -0.01 -0.63 21.24
CA LYS A 234 0.81 -1.50 20.38
C LYS A 234 0.05 -2.76 20.06
N VAL A 235 0.10 -3.19 18.81
CA VAL A 235 -0.55 -4.42 18.36
C VAL A 235 0.46 -5.32 17.66
N THR A 236 0.48 -6.59 18.02
CA THR A 236 1.26 -7.63 17.36
C THR A 236 0.31 -8.65 16.77
N TYR A 237 0.34 -8.80 15.45
CA TYR A 237 -0.41 -9.81 14.72
C TYR A 237 0.52 -10.98 14.42
N THR A 238 0.13 -12.17 14.82
CA THR A 238 0.76 -13.44 14.43
C THR A 238 -0.25 -14.29 13.66
N SER A 239 0.14 -15.48 13.20
CA SER A 239 -0.77 -16.38 12.47
C SER A 239 -1.97 -16.86 13.29
N TYR A 240 -1.91 -16.84 14.62
CA TYR A 240 -2.96 -17.42 15.48
C TYR A 240 -3.38 -16.52 16.65
N THR A 241 -2.66 -15.42 16.86
CA THR A 241 -2.91 -14.52 17.97
C THR A 241 -2.79 -13.07 17.56
N ILE A 242 -3.59 -12.23 18.20
CA ILE A 242 -3.45 -10.78 18.17
C ILE A 242 -3.20 -10.35 19.61
N GLU A 243 -2.11 -9.63 19.83
CA GLU A 243 -1.80 -9.05 21.13
C GLU A 243 -1.91 -7.53 21.03
N ALA A 244 -2.77 -6.93 21.84
CA ALA A 244 -2.91 -5.48 21.95
C ALA A 244 -2.50 -5.02 23.35
N GLU A 245 -1.53 -4.11 23.43
CA GLU A 245 -1.05 -3.47 24.65
C GLU A 245 -1.52 -2.03 24.65
N TYR A 246 -2.21 -1.61 25.71
CA TYR A 246 -2.76 -0.27 25.88
C TYR A 246 -1.97 0.48 26.94
N PHE A 247 -1.65 1.74 26.64
CA PHE A 247 -0.80 2.58 27.47
C PHE A 247 -1.58 3.80 27.97
N GLY A 248 -1.31 4.19 29.23
CA GLY A 248 -1.84 5.42 29.81
C GLY A 248 -1.14 6.68 29.28
N PRO A 249 -1.64 7.88 29.62
CA PRO A 249 -1.02 9.15 29.24
C PRO A 249 0.41 9.34 29.77
N ASP A 250 0.78 8.64 30.85
CA ASP A 250 2.13 8.61 31.41
C ASP A 250 3.07 7.61 30.70
N GLY A 251 2.58 6.92 29.66
CA GLY A 251 3.31 5.92 28.90
C GLY A 251 3.41 4.56 29.57
N LYS A 252 2.76 4.33 30.72
CA LYS A 252 2.75 3.04 31.39
C LYS A 252 1.73 2.08 30.78
N LEU A 253 2.05 0.79 30.77
CA LEU A 253 1.12 -0.25 30.35
C LEU A 253 -0.02 -0.33 31.36
N VAL A 254 -1.26 -0.20 30.89
CA VAL A 254 -2.47 -0.29 31.74
C VAL A 254 -3.26 -1.57 31.48
N GLU A 255 -3.18 -2.09 30.26
CA GLU A 255 -3.92 -3.29 29.86
C GLU A 255 -3.22 -4.01 28.71
N LYS A 256 -3.26 -5.35 28.74
CA LYS A 256 -2.86 -6.20 27.62
C LYS A 256 -3.98 -7.17 27.29
N ARG A 257 -4.39 -7.21 26.02
CA ARG A 257 -5.37 -8.14 25.47
C ARG A 257 -4.67 -9.13 24.53
N GLN A 258 -4.98 -10.40 24.68
CA GLN A 258 -4.54 -11.45 23.79
C GLN A 258 -5.76 -12.16 23.24
N PHE A 259 -5.98 -12.02 21.94
CA PHE A 259 -7.03 -12.68 21.18
C PHE A 259 -6.46 -13.93 20.52
N SER A 260 -7.12 -15.06 20.70
CA SER A 260 -6.78 -16.34 20.07
C SER A 260 -7.78 -16.65 18.97
N SER A 261 -7.30 -17.30 17.91
CA SER A 261 -8.12 -17.88 16.84
C SER A 261 -9.20 -18.87 17.31
N TYR A 262 -9.13 -19.33 18.55
CA TYR A 262 -10.08 -20.27 19.17
C TYR A 262 -11.17 -19.57 19.99
N GLY A 263 -11.43 -18.28 19.74
CA GLY A 263 -12.47 -17.51 20.44
C GLY A 263 -12.15 -17.18 21.90
N ARG A 264 -10.93 -17.45 22.37
CA ARG A 264 -10.46 -17.12 23.72
C ARG A 264 -9.79 -15.74 23.72
N THR A 265 -10.22 -14.86 24.63
CA THR A 265 -9.55 -13.57 24.87
C THR A 265 -9.07 -13.49 26.30
N THR A 266 -7.78 -13.21 26.49
CA THR A 266 -7.22 -12.95 27.83
C THR A 266 -6.93 -11.46 27.98
N VAL A 267 -7.51 -10.83 29.00
CA VAL A 267 -7.32 -9.42 29.34
C VAL A 267 -6.55 -9.35 30.65
N ARG A 268 -5.41 -8.66 30.65
CA ARG A 268 -4.54 -8.45 31.81
C ARG A 268 -4.52 -6.97 32.12
N ASN A 269 -4.79 -6.57 33.36
CA ASN A 269 -4.71 -5.20 33.82
C ASN A 269 -3.51 -5.02 34.74
N TYR A 270 -2.85 -3.88 34.61
CA TYR A 270 -1.64 -3.55 35.34
C TYR A 270 -1.89 -2.36 36.27
N ASP A 271 -1.19 -2.35 37.41
CA ASP A 271 -1.18 -1.22 38.34
C ASP A 271 -0.20 -0.11 37.91
N GLU A 272 -0.12 0.95 38.70
CA GLU A 272 0.77 2.10 38.44
C GLU A 272 2.27 1.75 38.49
N ASN A 273 2.63 0.59 39.05
CA ASN A 273 3.98 0.06 39.12
C ASN A 273 4.29 -0.93 37.98
N GLY A 274 3.33 -1.16 37.08
CA GLY A 274 3.43 -2.11 35.97
C GLY A 274 3.31 -3.57 36.42
N LYS A 275 2.77 -3.85 37.61
CA LYS A 275 2.49 -5.20 38.08
C LYS A 275 1.10 -5.64 37.65
N GLU A 276 0.97 -6.89 37.24
CA GLU A 276 -0.33 -7.48 36.90
C GLU A 276 -1.21 -7.52 38.16
N LYS A 277 -2.42 -6.98 38.06
CA LYS A 277 -3.40 -6.91 39.15
C LYS A 277 -4.59 -7.84 38.91
N LEU A 278 -5.02 -7.94 37.65
CA LEU A 278 -6.24 -8.65 37.28
C LEU A 278 -6.05 -9.37 35.95
N VAL A 279 -6.50 -10.62 35.86
CA VAL A 279 -6.58 -11.39 34.62
C VAL A 279 -8.02 -11.85 34.41
N ARG A 280 -8.56 -11.60 33.22
CA ARG A 280 -9.89 -12.02 32.81
C ARG A 280 -9.78 -12.86 31.56
N ILE A 281 -10.36 -14.06 31.57
CA ILE A 281 -10.39 -14.95 30.40
C ILE A 281 -11.84 -15.07 29.93
N TRP A 282 -12.07 -14.56 28.73
CA TRP A 282 -13.35 -14.59 28.04
C TRP A 282 -13.33 -15.65 26.96
N THR A 283 -14.45 -16.32 26.74
CA THR A 283 -14.66 -17.22 25.60
C THR A 283 -15.86 -16.77 24.80
N SER A 284 -15.71 -16.73 23.47
CA SER A 284 -16.77 -16.52 22.49
C SER A 284 -17.25 -17.86 21.94
N LYS A 285 -18.53 -17.95 21.55
CA LYS A 285 -19.06 -19.08 20.78
C LYS A 285 -18.72 -18.99 19.29
N SER A 286 -18.54 -17.79 18.76
CA SER A 286 -18.19 -17.55 17.36
C SER A 286 -16.69 -17.33 17.19
N ASN A 287 -16.13 -17.94 16.16
CA ASN A 287 -14.74 -17.75 15.71
C ASN A 287 -14.65 -16.83 14.49
N ASP A 288 -15.76 -16.17 14.12
CA ASP A 288 -15.92 -15.57 12.79
C ASP A 288 -15.19 -14.22 12.65
N ASP A 289 -14.86 -13.56 13.77
CA ASP A 289 -13.99 -12.38 13.80
C ASP A 289 -13.12 -12.42 15.06
N TRP A 290 -11.82 -12.67 14.90
CA TRP A 290 -10.89 -12.85 16.03
C TRP A 290 -10.61 -11.53 16.76
N THR A 291 -10.89 -10.39 16.12
CA THR A 291 -10.76 -9.06 16.69
C THR A 291 -12.07 -8.51 17.23
N ASP A 292 -13.21 -8.97 16.70
CA ASP A 292 -14.51 -8.50 17.18
C ASP A 292 -14.93 -9.22 18.45
N VAL A 293 -15.23 -8.38 19.44
CA VAL A 293 -15.74 -8.79 20.72
C VAL A 293 -17.25 -8.74 20.66
N GLY A 294 -17.81 -9.71 19.94
CA GLY A 294 -19.25 -9.87 19.82
C GLY A 294 -19.94 -10.08 21.18
N PRO A 295 -21.28 -9.88 21.23
CA PRO A 295 -22.06 -9.97 22.46
C PRO A 295 -22.12 -11.38 23.08
N ASP A 296 -21.75 -12.42 22.34
CA ASP A 296 -21.83 -13.83 22.78
C ASP A 296 -20.70 -14.29 23.70
N ARG A 297 -19.99 -13.35 24.33
CA ARG A 297 -18.88 -13.65 25.22
C ARG A 297 -19.35 -13.85 26.65
N HIS A 298 -18.71 -14.79 27.32
CA HIS A 298 -18.88 -14.99 28.75
C HIS A 298 -17.52 -15.11 29.42
N LEU A 299 -17.43 -14.57 30.64
CA LEU A 299 -16.24 -14.67 31.46
C LEU A 299 -16.13 -16.12 31.94
N THR A 300 -15.00 -16.77 31.71
CA THR A 300 -14.76 -18.14 32.19
C THR A 300 -13.88 -18.18 33.42
N GLU A 301 -13.00 -17.18 33.56
CA GLU A 301 -12.04 -17.14 34.64
C GLU A 301 -11.63 -15.70 34.97
N LEU A 302 -11.50 -15.41 36.26
CA LEU A 302 -10.95 -14.19 36.84
C LEU A 302 -9.80 -14.58 37.78
N GLN A 303 -8.67 -13.87 37.70
CA GLN A 303 -7.57 -14.01 38.66
C GLN A 303 -7.19 -12.64 39.20
N GLU A 304 -7.05 -12.55 40.52
CA GLU A 304 -6.50 -11.39 41.21
C GLU A 304 -5.10 -11.69 41.69
N HIS A 305 -4.22 -10.68 41.56
CA HIS A 305 -2.83 -10.76 41.95
C HIS A 305 -2.53 -9.75 43.05
N GLY A 306 -1.74 -10.18 44.03
CA GLY A 306 -1.25 -9.33 45.11
C GLY A 306 -0.09 -8.44 44.66
N GLU A 307 0.41 -7.61 45.58
CA GLU A 307 1.55 -6.72 45.31
C GLU A 307 2.86 -7.48 44.99
N ASP A 308 2.96 -8.75 45.41
CA ASP A 308 4.09 -9.63 45.09
C ASP A 308 3.96 -10.30 43.71
N GLY A 309 2.86 -10.04 42.99
CA GLY A 309 2.55 -10.62 41.69
C GLY A 309 2.06 -12.07 41.77
N LYS A 310 1.82 -12.62 42.96
CA LYS A 310 1.22 -13.96 43.11
C LYS A 310 -0.30 -13.87 43.06
N THR A 311 -0.93 -14.91 42.54
CA THR A 311 -2.38 -15.03 42.56
C THR A 311 -2.86 -15.09 44.01
N THR A 312 -3.79 -14.22 44.39
CA THR A 312 -4.44 -14.19 45.70
C THR A 312 -5.84 -14.79 45.65
N ARG A 313 -6.48 -14.74 44.48
CA ARG A 313 -7.80 -15.34 44.23
C ARG A 313 -7.94 -15.73 42.77
N LYS A 314 -8.51 -16.90 42.51
CA LYS A 314 -8.91 -17.37 41.17
C LYS A 314 -10.36 -17.81 41.19
N ILE A 315 -11.17 -17.27 40.30
CA ILE A 315 -12.60 -17.57 40.18
C ILE A 315 -12.85 -18.17 38.80
N THR A 316 -13.47 -19.33 38.72
CA THR A 316 -14.06 -19.86 37.49
C THR A 316 -15.56 -19.66 37.51
N PHE A 317 -16.16 -19.48 36.34
CA PHE A 317 -17.58 -19.16 36.22
C PHE A 317 -18.35 -20.29 35.52
N TYR A 318 -19.66 -20.30 35.74
CA TYR A 318 -20.59 -21.09 34.93
C TYR A 318 -20.71 -20.51 33.50
N PRO A 319 -21.36 -21.24 32.56
CA PRO A 319 -21.54 -20.77 31.18
C PRO A 319 -22.33 -19.45 31.03
N ASP A 320 -23.00 -18.98 32.08
CA ASP A 320 -23.64 -17.66 32.12
C ASP A 320 -22.64 -16.49 32.23
N GLY A 321 -21.37 -16.78 32.54
CA GLY A 321 -20.29 -15.80 32.66
C GLY A 321 -20.38 -14.87 33.86
N THR A 322 -21.34 -15.09 34.78
CA THR A 322 -21.62 -14.17 35.88
C THR A 322 -21.67 -14.88 37.22
N THR A 323 -22.09 -16.15 37.25
CA THR A 323 -22.18 -16.93 38.48
C THR A 323 -20.86 -17.66 38.74
N PRO A 324 -20.20 -17.41 39.89
CA PRO A 324 -19.03 -18.17 40.29
C PRO A 324 -19.36 -19.67 40.36
N ARG A 325 -18.43 -20.50 39.89
CA ARG A 325 -18.48 -21.95 39.98
C ARG A 325 -17.47 -22.47 40.99
N THR A 326 -16.26 -21.94 40.95
CA THR A 326 -15.20 -22.30 41.91
C THR A 326 -14.34 -21.09 42.20
N VAL A 327 -14.15 -20.80 43.48
CA VAL A 327 -13.19 -19.79 43.96
C VAL A 327 -12.06 -20.52 44.65
N PHE A 328 -10.83 -20.23 44.24
CA PHE A 328 -9.61 -20.75 44.82
C PHE A 328 -8.82 -19.62 45.47
N LEU A 329 -8.54 -19.77 46.76
CA LEU A 329 -7.76 -18.87 47.61
C LEU A 329 -6.43 -19.57 47.95
N PRO A 330 -5.37 -19.40 47.13
CA PRO A 330 -4.08 -20.03 47.37
C PRO A 330 -3.43 -19.55 48.67
N GLU A 331 -2.78 -20.47 49.38
CA GLU A 331 -1.96 -20.15 50.55
C GLU A 331 -0.52 -19.88 50.11
N ASP A 332 0.05 -18.75 50.50
CA ASP A 332 1.41 -18.30 50.15
C ASP A 332 1.71 -18.26 48.63
N GLY A 333 0.66 -18.23 47.81
CA GLY A 333 0.70 -18.30 46.35
C GLY A 333 0.98 -19.69 45.76
N HIS A 334 0.81 -20.77 46.55
CA HIS A 334 0.86 -22.13 46.03
C HIS A 334 -0.40 -22.46 45.21
N TYR A 335 -0.23 -22.82 43.95
CA TYR A 335 -1.35 -23.13 43.03
C TYR A 335 -2.17 -24.38 43.40
N LEU A 336 -1.67 -25.23 44.31
CA LEU A 336 -2.28 -26.51 44.67
C LEU A 336 -2.70 -26.58 46.14
N LYS A 337 -2.33 -25.58 46.94
CA LYS A 337 -2.56 -25.53 48.38
C LYS A 337 -3.39 -24.29 48.70
N GLY A 338 -4.52 -24.47 49.38
CA GLY A 338 -5.40 -23.35 49.72
C GLY A 338 -6.85 -23.78 49.88
N THR A 339 -7.72 -22.79 49.91
CA THR A 339 -9.16 -23.00 50.11
C THR A 339 -9.88 -22.97 48.77
N TYR A 340 -10.66 -24.00 48.49
CA TYR A 340 -11.57 -24.11 47.35
C TYR A 340 -12.99 -23.93 47.84
N ARG A 341 -13.73 -23.01 47.22
CA ARG A 341 -15.16 -22.82 47.42
C ARG A 341 -15.89 -23.21 46.15
N HIS A 342 -16.81 -24.13 46.25
CA HIS A 342 -17.64 -24.63 45.16
C HIS A 342 -19.03 -24.02 45.30
N PHE A 343 -19.52 -23.41 44.23
CA PHE A 343 -20.80 -22.70 44.21
C PHE A 343 -21.78 -23.42 43.30
N ARG A 344 -23.06 -23.33 43.64
CA ARG A 344 -24.18 -23.85 42.83
C ARG A 344 -24.49 -22.91 41.66
N PRO A 345 -25.29 -23.37 40.68
CA PRO A 345 -25.76 -22.52 39.58
C PRO A 345 -26.62 -21.32 40.01
N ASP A 346 -27.16 -21.31 41.24
CA ASP A 346 -27.90 -20.16 41.80
C ASP A 346 -27.00 -19.14 42.51
N GLY A 347 -25.68 -19.37 42.54
CA GLY A 347 -24.70 -18.51 43.19
C GLY A 347 -24.42 -18.82 44.65
N THR A 348 -25.20 -19.70 45.30
CA THR A 348 -24.98 -20.06 46.71
C THR A 348 -23.80 -21.02 46.86
N LEU A 349 -23.04 -20.88 47.96
CA LEU A 349 -21.94 -21.77 48.31
C LEU A 349 -22.48 -23.18 48.59
N GLU A 350 -21.93 -24.17 47.89
CA GLU A 350 -22.22 -25.60 48.11
C GLU A 350 -21.25 -26.19 49.12
N LYS A 351 -19.96 -25.90 48.94
CA LYS A 351 -18.91 -26.57 49.69
C LYS A 351 -17.64 -25.75 49.78
N GLU A 352 -16.96 -25.82 50.92
CA GLU A 352 -15.61 -25.30 51.12
C GLU A 352 -14.65 -26.45 51.46
N GLU A 353 -13.55 -26.58 50.73
CA GLU A 353 -12.48 -27.57 50.94
C GLU A 353 -11.14 -26.85 51.16
N TYR A 354 -10.42 -27.18 52.22
CA TYR A 354 -8.99 -26.83 52.32
C TYR A 354 -8.14 -27.99 51.81
N LYS A 355 -7.26 -27.71 50.85
CA LYS A 355 -6.34 -28.68 50.25
C LYS A 355 -4.90 -28.41 50.67
N GLU A 356 -4.22 -29.45 51.14
CA GLU A 356 -2.76 -29.42 51.38
C GLU A 356 -1.97 -29.59 50.08
N ASP A 357 -2.55 -30.34 49.13
CA ASP A 357 -2.07 -30.50 47.76
C ASP A 357 -3.26 -30.84 46.83
N TYR A 358 -3.00 -31.03 45.53
CA TYR A 358 -4.04 -31.27 44.53
C TYR A 358 -4.98 -32.46 44.85
N ASN A 359 -4.47 -33.50 45.53
CA ASN A 359 -5.17 -34.75 45.79
C ASN A 359 -5.58 -34.93 47.26
N LYS A 360 -5.14 -34.05 48.17
CA LYS A 360 -5.34 -34.21 49.61
C LYS A 360 -6.16 -33.06 50.20
N VAL A 361 -7.43 -33.37 50.46
CA VAL A 361 -8.34 -32.53 51.27
C VAL A 361 -8.04 -32.76 52.75
N ARG A 362 -7.84 -31.68 53.50
CA ARG A 362 -7.61 -31.73 54.95
C ARG A 362 -8.90 -31.44 55.73
N ASP A 363 -9.62 -30.41 55.30
CA ASP A 363 -10.84 -29.93 55.94
C ASP A 363 -11.92 -29.71 54.86
N GLU A 364 -13.16 -30.05 55.17
CA GLU A 364 -14.31 -29.93 54.26
C GLU A 364 -15.54 -29.48 55.05
N LYS A 365 -16.30 -28.55 54.48
CA LYS A 365 -17.55 -28.03 55.05
C LYS A 365 -18.60 -27.86 53.95
N GLU A 366 -19.75 -28.47 54.14
CA GLU A 366 -20.92 -28.30 53.27
C GLU A 366 -21.83 -27.17 53.78
N PHE A 367 -22.54 -26.54 52.85
CA PHE A 367 -23.48 -25.44 53.08
C PHE A 367 -24.79 -25.76 52.38
N THR A 368 -25.94 -25.34 52.92
CA THR A 368 -27.23 -25.47 52.24
C THR A 368 -27.60 -24.18 51.51
N VAL A 369 -28.65 -24.21 50.68
CA VAL A 369 -29.11 -23.00 49.96
C VAL A 369 -29.62 -21.94 50.96
N GLU A 370 -30.18 -22.39 52.09
CA GLU A 370 -30.70 -21.51 53.15
C GLU A 370 -29.61 -20.73 53.90
N ASP A 371 -28.34 -21.14 53.80
CA ASP A 371 -27.22 -20.39 54.38
C ASP A 371 -26.94 -19.08 53.63
N ASP A 372 -27.43 -18.94 52.37
CA ASP A 372 -27.36 -17.73 51.53
C ASP A 372 -25.95 -17.09 51.43
N VAL A 373 -24.92 -17.93 51.37
CA VAL A 373 -23.53 -17.48 51.24
C VAL A 373 -23.17 -17.32 49.77
N HIS A 374 -22.82 -16.09 49.35
CA HIS A 374 -22.41 -15.74 48.00
C HIS A 374 -20.95 -15.26 47.96
N GLU A 375 -20.30 -15.33 46.80
CA GLU A 375 -18.98 -14.74 46.60
C GLU A 375 -19.11 -13.24 46.26
N ASP A 376 -18.25 -12.42 46.88
CA ASP A 376 -18.12 -11.00 46.55
C ASP A 376 -17.12 -10.80 45.40
N LEU A 377 -17.58 -10.23 44.29
CA LEU A 377 -16.78 -9.99 43.11
C LEU A 377 -16.23 -8.56 43.10
N PRO A 378 -14.98 -8.33 42.65
CA PRO A 378 -14.47 -6.97 42.54
C PRO A 378 -15.38 -6.12 41.63
N PRO A 379 -15.66 -4.86 42.00
CA PRO A 379 -16.48 -3.97 41.17
C PRO A 379 -15.95 -3.88 39.74
N GLY A 380 -16.84 -4.00 38.75
CA GLY A 380 -16.50 -3.95 37.32
C GLY A 380 -15.69 -5.15 36.79
N SER A 381 -15.43 -6.17 37.60
CA SER A 381 -14.69 -7.37 37.15
C SER A 381 -15.42 -8.18 36.08
N LEU A 382 -16.75 -8.14 36.12
CA LEU A 382 -17.64 -8.76 35.13
C LEU A 382 -17.89 -7.87 33.90
N GLU A 383 -17.47 -6.61 33.93
CA GLU A 383 -17.74 -5.69 32.83
C GLU A 383 -16.65 -5.79 31.76
N TRP A 384 -17.09 -5.93 30.51
CA TRP A 384 -16.21 -5.76 29.38
C TRP A 384 -15.86 -4.28 29.23
N GLN A 385 -14.59 -3.95 29.43
CA GLN A 385 -14.14 -2.58 29.22
C GLN A 385 -14.03 -2.33 27.72
N GLU A 386 -14.80 -1.38 27.20
CA GLU A 386 -14.63 -0.94 25.82
C GLU A 386 -13.28 -0.24 25.65
N ARG A 387 -12.54 -0.67 24.64
CA ARG A 387 -11.30 -0.06 24.18
C ARG A 387 -11.41 0.12 22.69
N GLU A 388 -10.60 1.01 22.15
CA GLU A 388 -10.37 1.06 20.72
C GLU A 388 -9.97 -0.34 20.24
N LYS A 389 -10.76 -0.87 19.30
CA LYS A 389 -10.52 -2.19 18.74
C LYS A 389 -9.25 -2.10 17.88
N PRO A 390 -8.31 -3.05 18.00
CA PRO A 390 -7.21 -3.09 17.05
C PRO A 390 -7.82 -3.26 15.65
N PRO A 391 -7.38 -2.47 14.65
CA PRO A 391 -7.88 -2.63 13.29
C PRO A 391 -7.65 -4.07 12.82
N VAL A 392 -8.62 -4.64 12.12
CA VAL A 392 -8.47 -5.99 11.56
C VAL A 392 -7.36 -5.94 10.52
N LEU A 393 -6.54 -6.99 10.43
CA LEU A 393 -5.43 -7.01 9.46
C LEU A 393 -5.92 -6.87 8.01
N SER A 394 -7.14 -7.35 7.71
CA SER A 394 -7.82 -7.18 6.41
C SER A 394 -8.16 -5.73 6.10
N ASP A 395 -8.44 -4.93 7.12
CA ASP A 395 -8.86 -3.54 6.99
C ASP A 395 -7.66 -2.60 6.98
N MET A 396 -6.47 -3.13 7.32
CA MET A 396 -5.25 -2.37 7.16
C MET A 396 -4.91 -2.24 5.68
N PRO A 397 -4.52 -1.04 5.23
CA PRO A 397 -3.95 -0.87 3.90
C PRO A 397 -2.69 -1.75 3.77
N LEU A 398 -2.84 -2.93 3.16
CA LEU A 398 -1.72 -3.84 2.82
C LEU A 398 -0.75 -3.20 1.82
N SER A 399 -1.29 -2.23 1.09
CA SER A 399 -0.64 -1.27 0.23
C SER A 399 -1.27 0.10 0.55
N PRO A 400 -0.58 1.23 0.32
CA PRO A 400 -1.26 2.53 0.25
C PRO A 400 -2.50 2.34 -0.64
N PRO A 401 -3.66 2.93 -0.30
CA PRO A 401 -4.93 2.67 -0.97
C PRO A 401 -4.69 2.54 -2.47
N ASP A 402 -4.86 1.31 -2.97
CA ASP A 402 -4.63 0.98 -4.37
C ASP A 402 -5.64 1.87 -5.10
N CYS A 403 -5.18 2.94 -5.74
CA CYS A 403 -6.10 3.91 -6.34
C CYS A 403 -6.64 3.33 -7.65
N GLY A 404 -7.40 2.24 -7.53
CA GLY A 404 -7.97 1.46 -8.62
C GLY A 404 -6.93 0.95 -9.64
N GLU A 405 -7.42 0.23 -10.64
CA GLU A 405 -6.63 -0.15 -11.81
C GLU A 405 -6.08 1.08 -12.58
N ASP A 406 -6.56 2.29 -12.28
CA ASP A 406 -6.11 3.55 -12.88
C ASP A 406 -4.75 4.04 -12.32
N CYS A 407 -4.26 3.49 -11.20
CA CYS A 407 -3.02 3.93 -10.53
C CYS A 407 -1.84 2.98 -10.62
N TYR A 408 -2.00 1.77 -11.18
CA TYR A 408 -0.83 1.00 -11.55
C TYR A 408 -0.07 1.84 -12.58
N GLY A 409 1.18 2.19 -12.25
CA GLY A 409 2.13 2.91 -13.11
C GLY A 409 2.50 2.17 -14.39
N GLY A 410 1.55 1.52 -15.05
CA GLY A 410 1.55 1.47 -16.49
C GLY A 410 1.47 2.91 -16.97
N LEU A 411 2.55 3.39 -17.57
CA LEU A 411 2.51 4.27 -18.74
C LEU A 411 1.10 4.19 -19.33
N PHE A 412 0.31 5.28 -19.23
CA PHE A 412 -1.11 5.38 -19.59
C PHE A 412 -1.68 4.10 -20.23
N PRO A 413 -2.76 3.46 -19.74
CA PRO A 413 -3.27 2.21 -20.30
C PRO A 413 -3.49 2.23 -21.83
N GLY A 414 -3.61 3.42 -22.45
CA GLY A 414 -3.48 3.63 -23.88
C GLY A 414 -2.12 3.27 -24.50
N VAL A 415 -0.96 3.65 -23.95
CA VAL A 415 0.37 3.48 -24.56
C VAL A 415 0.85 2.03 -24.54
N ARG A 416 0.55 1.24 -23.49
CA ARG A 416 0.83 -0.22 -23.48
C ARG A 416 -0.08 -1.01 -24.41
N ARG A 417 -1.22 -0.44 -24.83
CA ARG A 417 -2.18 -1.06 -25.74
C ARG A 417 -2.32 -0.33 -27.06
N MET A 418 -1.42 0.61 -27.41
CA MET A 418 -1.31 1.11 -28.78
C MET A 418 -0.68 -0.01 -29.59
N PRO A 419 -1.48 -0.77 -30.36
CA PRO A 419 -0.94 -1.86 -31.13
C PRO A 419 -0.06 -1.23 -32.22
N GLY A 420 1.21 -1.66 -32.32
CA GLY A 420 2.10 -1.17 -33.37
C GLY A 420 3.20 -0.17 -32.96
N LEU A 421 3.44 0.08 -31.66
CA LEU A 421 4.71 0.66 -31.19
C LEU A 421 5.77 -0.46 -31.06
N PRO A 422 6.72 -0.62 -32.01
CA PRO A 422 7.76 -1.63 -31.90
C PRO A 422 8.79 -1.17 -30.87
N GLY A 423 8.88 -1.85 -29.73
CA GLY A 423 10.01 -1.67 -28.81
C GLY A 423 9.68 -1.40 -27.35
N LEU A 424 8.41 -1.29 -26.94
CA LEU A 424 8.09 -1.29 -25.51
C LEU A 424 8.19 -2.73 -24.98
N PRO A 425 9.17 -3.07 -24.11
CA PRO A 425 9.18 -4.37 -23.47
C PRO A 425 7.90 -4.51 -22.63
N VAL A 426 7.12 -5.54 -22.92
CA VAL A 426 6.08 -6.01 -22.00
C VAL A 426 6.79 -6.36 -20.69
N LEU A 427 6.55 -5.61 -19.61
CA LEU A 427 7.10 -5.96 -18.31
C LEU A 427 6.71 -7.41 -17.98
N PRO A 428 7.67 -8.31 -17.72
CA PRO A 428 7.36 -9.68 -17.33
C PRO A 428 6.82 -9.67 -15.89
N GLY A 429 5.54 -10.00 -15.71
CA GLY A 429 4.98 -10.12 -14.35
C GLY A 429 3.47 -10.10 -14.20
N LEU A 430 2.69 -9.79 -15.24
CA LEU A 430 1.22 -9.82 -15.16
C LEU A 430 0.65 -10.85 -16.13
N SER A 431 0.87 -12.13 -15.83
CA SER A 431 0.00 -13.20 -16.32
C SER A 431 -1.21 -13.27 -15.40
N GLY A 432 -2.35 -12.74 -15.86
CA GLY A 432 -3.64 -13.08 -15.27
C GLY A 432 -3.86 -14.59 -15.30
N PRO A 433 -4.65 -15.16 -14.37
CA PRO A 433 -4.91 -16.59 -14.35
C PRO A 433 -5.58 -17.01 -15.67
N PRO A 434 -5.17 -18.13 -16.29
CA PRO A 434 -5.80 -18.61 -17.51
C PRO A 434 -7.24 -19.04 -17.20
N GLY A 435 -8.19 -18.43 -17.92
CA GLY A 435 -9.59 -18.82 -17.90
C GLY A 435 -9.75 -20.27 -18.36
N LEU A 436 -10.31 -21.09 -17.48
CA LEU A 436 -10.78 -22.44 -17.80
C LEU A 436 -12.18 -22.34 -18.40
N SER A 437 -12.25 -22.45 -19.72
CA SER A 437 -13.48 -22.78 -20.44
C SER A 437 -13.48 -24.28 -20.79
N GLY A 438 -14.36 -25.03 -20.12
CA GLY A 438 -15.07 -26.17 -20.70
C GLY A 438 -14.44 -27.56 -20.57
N LEU A 439 -14.96 -28.37 -19.65
CA LEU A 439 -15.23 -29.80 -19.87
C LEU A 439 -16.47 -30.22 -19.05
N PRO A 440 -17.40 -31.03 -19.61
CA PRO A 440 -18.58 -31.52 -18.90
C PRO A 440 -18.34 -32.90 -18.26
N GLY A 441 -18.98 -33.11 -17.09
CA GLY A 441 -19.50 -34.40 -16.65
C GLY A 441 -18.56 -35.35 -15.89
N ARG A 442 -18.85 -35.58 -14.60
CA ARG A 442 -19.10 -36.93 -14.07
C ARG A 442 -19.62 -36.91 -12.63
N ALA A 443 -20.60 -37.78 -12.40
CA ALA A 443 -21.22 -38.12 -11.14
C ALA A 443 -20.36 -39.09 -10.31
N ASP A 444 -20.67 -39.12 -9.01
CA ASP A 444 -20.51 -40.18 -8.00
C ASP A 444 -19.10 -40.71 -7.66
N LEU A 445 -18.74 -40.61 -6.37
CA LEU A 445 -18.51 -41.75 -5.44
C LEU A 445 -17.49 -41.43 -4.32
N PHE A 446 -17.77 -42.03 -3.15
CA PHE A 446 -16.97 -42.23 -1.91
C PHE A 446 -16.94 -41.06 -0.89
N GLY A 447 -17.26 -41.23 0.40
CA GLY A 447 -17.54 -42.43 1.21
C GLY A 447 -16.35 -42.87 2.07
N PHE A 448 -16.44 -42.55 3.37
CA PHE A 448 -15.76 -43.13 4.57
C PHE A 448 -14.33 -42.71 4.94
N PRO A 449 -13.93 -42.86 6.23
CA PRO A 449 -14.71 -43.19 7.44
C PRO A 449 -14.92 -42.02 8.41
#